data_AF-A0A927YY52-F1
#
_entry.id   AF-A0A927YY52-F1
#
_cell.length_a   1.000
_cell.length_b   1.000
_cell.length_c   1.000
_cell.angle_alpha   90.00
_cell.angle_beta   90.00
_cell.angle_gamma   90.00
#
_symmetry.space_group_name_H-M   'P 1'
#
loop_
_entity.id
_entity.type
_entity.pdbx_description
1 polymer ?
#
loop_
_entity_poly.entity_id
_entity_poly.type
_entity_poly.pdbx_seq_one_letter_code
_entity_poly.pdbx_strand_id
1 'polypeptide(L)'
;MKKCIKSKLIAAFLAVNMVIGIASPVANESSAAKVAKLGFKKVKLEVGQKKKVVIKNKKKKAKYTYKSSAVKKAGVSKSGLIVAKAKGKAVITVKEKFNKKNRLVGKVTVTVKAKKISNTPVVSVTPVVTDNPATAIPQSTLAPATPTATVAAVDPTAEPTPDVYSEELFTMYIQDISDKKYEVNGATCDVTMQYFEGEAEGEYFNGNIKRASSNVIKAYKEGYKDGKSYTTARYILEGKDSSGNACSLFIEDNGIINADKSITGKPTIITKNEELAWLQTADIQTRVIDRGDGNKEISFMWNKDNTEPVPYPTVTRPDETKSYTEELFRFAIGIGASDEVPGSDGASSSMINFTCKTAEGFDKFVGEGVDNFADTRMQFKGQVQTLSARYIMVGEDADGDECTIYVENNGIDDNGMVTEPTIITDNPDWAWIETAPLHGTVSWGASLTIHMWSTKEAYDAGQAEK
;
A
#
# COMPACT_ATOMS: atom_id res chain seq x y z
N MET A 1 75.48 57.46 8.24
CA MET A 1 76.07 57.13 6.92
C MET A 1 76.67 55.73 6.98
N LYS A 2 76.44 54.92 5.93
CA LYS A 2 76.97 53.57 5.60
C LYS A 2 76.02 52.35 5.85
N LYS A 3 75.67 51.72 4.71
CA LYS A 3 75.02 50.41 4.41
C LYS A 3 75.86 49.21 4.95
N CYS A 4 75.45 47.93 5.04
CA CYS A 4 74.68 47.05 4.12
C CYS A 4 74.41 45.63 4.73
N ILE A 5 73.30 44.95 4.34
CA ILE A 5 73.13 43.49 3.98
C ILE A 5 73.26 42.41 5.09
N LYS A 6 72.47 41.31 5.25
CA LYS A 6 71.33 40.62 4.58
C LYS A 6 70.79 39.55 5.58
N SER A 7 69.48 39.23 5.60
CA SER A 7 68.94 37.84 5.58
C SER A 7 67.40 37.81 5.72
N LYS A 8 66.78 36.92 4.94
CA LYS A 8 65.36 36.51 4.89
C LYS A 8 65.41 35.15 4.14
N LEU A 9 64.67 34.06 4.40
CA LEU A 9 63.28 33.91 4.84
C LEU A 9 62.95 32.39 5.02
N ILE A 10 61.92 32.11 5.84
CA ILE A 10 60.90 31.04 5.77
C ILE A 10 61.11 29.72 6.54
N ALA A 11 60.11 29.49 7.42
CA ALA A 11 59.85 28.33 8.26
C ALA A 11 58.86 27.34 7.58
N ALA A 12 59.06 26.04 7.82
CA ALA A 12 58.04 25.00 7.74
C ALA A 12 58.49 23.81 8.60
N PHE A 13 57.81 23.56 9.72
CA PHE A 13 58.08 22.44 10.63
C PHE A 13 56.77 21.68 10.83
N LEU A 14 56.76 20.39 10.50
CA LEU A 14 56.35 19.31 11.42
C LEU A 14 56.57 17.92 10.80
N ALA A 15 57.66 17.32 11.31
CA ALA A 15 58.11 15.94 11.39
C ALA A 15 57.39 14.82 10.62
N VAL A 16 58.18 14.16 9.76
CA VAL A 16 58.02 12.80 9.24
C VAL A 16 59.12 11.94 9.85
N ASN A 17 58.77 10.75 10.39
CA ASN A 17 59.42 9.45 10.17
C ASN A 17 59.08 8.48 11.30
N MET A 18 58.50 7.30 10.98
CA MET A 18 59.30 6.09 10.72
C MET A 18 58.39 4.92 10.32
N VAL A 19 58.73 4.28 9.21
CA VAL A 19 58.12 3.06 8.65
C VAL A 19 59.00 1.86 9.00
N ILE A 20 58.38 0.65 9.00
CA ILE A 20 58.88 -0.75 8.85
C ILE A 20 58.29 -1.60 10.01
N GLY A 21 57.52 -2.68 9.83
CA GLY A 21 57.10 -3.47 8.67
C GLY A 21 57.02 -4.95 9.10
N ILE A 22 55.83 -5.56 9.09
CA ILE A 22 55.68 -7.03 8.93
C ILE A 22 54.51 -7.26 7.99
N ALA A 23 54.85 -7.74 6.80
CA ALA A 23 53.90 -8.14 5.77
C ALA A 23 53.28 -9.50 6.14
N SER A 24 51.95 -9.56 6.13
CA SER A 24 51.22 -10.80 5.82
C SER A 24 50.59 -10.61 4.44
N PRO A 25 50.60 -11.64 3.57
CA PRO A 25 49.99 -11.53 2.26
C PRO A 25 48.48 -11.57 2.45
N VAL A 26 47.82 -10.42 2.45
CA VAL A 26 46.40 -10.41 2.09
C VAL A 26 46.39 -10.74 0.61
N ALA A 27 46.09 -12.00 0.32
CA ALA A 27 45.70 -12.42 -1.01
C ALA A 27 44.52 -11.53 -1.43
N ASN A 28 44.83 -10.45 -2.14
CA ASN A 28 43.89 -9.84 -3.05
C ASN A 28 43.65 -10.88 -4.14
N GLU A 29 42.70 -11.77 -3.88
CA GLU A 29 41.94 -12.33 -4.98
C GLU A 29 41.22 -11.18 -5.65
N SER A 30 41.91 -10.57 -6.62
CA SER A 30 41.30 -9.87 -7.74
C SER A 30 40.40 -10.88 -8.45
N SER A 31 39.21 -11.11 -7.89
CA SER A 31 38.14 -11.75 -8.60
C SER A 31 37.76 -10.77 -9.70
N ALA A 32 38.27 -11.02 -10.91
CA ALA A 32 37.90 -10.25 -12.09
C ALA A 32 36.37 -10.16 -12.11
N ALA A 33 35.83 -8.95 -11.93
CA ALA A 33 34.40 -8.74 -11.75
C ALA A 33 33.65 -9.42 -12.90
N LYS A 34 32.88 -10.47 -12.57
CA LYS A 34 32.23 -11.30 -13.58
C LYS A 34 31.40 -10.42 -14.50
N VAL A 35 31.70 -10.48 -15.79
CA VAL A 35 31.09 -9.62 -16.79
C VAL A 35 29.60 -9.97 -16.96
N ALA A 36 28.74 -8.96 -17.11
CA ALA A 36 27.30 -9.14 -17.33
C ALA A 36 27.01 -10.01 -18.57
N LYS A 37 26.12 -11.00 -18.41
CA LYS A 37 25.75 -11.99 -19.44
C LYS A 37 24.24 -12.29 -19.39
N LEU A 38 23.67 -12.68 -20.52
CA LEU A 38 22.26 -13.10 -20.58
C LEU A 38 22.06 -14.48 -19.93
N GLY A 39 21.00 -14.63 -19.14
CA GLY A 39 20.58 -15.89 -18.54
C GLY A 39 20.01 -16.90 -19.54
N PHE A 40 19.51 -16.41 -20.68
CA PHE A 40 19.09 -17.23 -21.83
C PHE A 40 19.27 -16.45 -23.13
N LYS A 41 19.45 -17.17 -24.25
CA LYS A 41 19.60 -16.57 -25.59
C LYS A 41 18.43 -16.87 -26.53
N LYS A 42 17.54 -17.81 -26.18
CA LYS A 42 16.37 -18.20 -26.95
C LYS A 42 15.18 -18.42 -26.01
N VAL A 43 13.98 -18.04 -26.45
CA VAL A 43 12.73 -18.30 -25.75
C VAL A 43 11.61 -18.55 -26.75
N LYS A 44 10.76 -19.54 -26.49
CA LYS A 44 9.51 -19.80 -27.22
C LYS A 44 8.35 -19.40 -26.32
N LEU A 45 7.42 -18.61 -26.85
CA LEU A 45 6.24 -18.09 -26.15
C LEU A 45 5.01 -18.28 -27.04
N GLU A 46 3.83 -18.41 -26.45
CA GLU A 46 2.56 -18.27 -27.17
C GLU A 46 2.09 -16.82 -27.13
N VAL A 47 1.25 -16.40 -28.09
CA VAL A 47 0.66 -15.05 -28.08
C VAL A 47 -0.04 -14.80 -26.74
N GLY A 48 0.28 -13.67 -26.11
CA GLY A 48 -0.17 -13.28 -24.77
C GLY A 48 0.84 -13.58 -23.65
N GLN A 49 1.75 -14.55 -23.84
CA GLN A 49 2.72 -14.90 -22.78
C GLN A 49 3.82 -13.84 -22.62
N LYS A 50 4.24 -13.63 -21.37
CA LYS A 50 5.29 -12.69 -20.97
C LYS A 50 6.52 -13.45 -20.43
N LYS A 51 7.75 -12.96 -20.65
CA LYS A 51 8.99 -13.52 -20.06
C LYS A 51 10.07 -12.45 -19.89
N LYS A 52 10.60 -12.30 -18.68
CA LYS A 52 11.65 -11.32 -18.37
C LYS A 52 13.02 -11.74 -18.92
N VAL A 53 13.76 -10.81 -19.53
CA VAL A 53 15.18 -11.02 -19.84
C VAL A 53 15.99 -11.03 -18.55
N VAL A 54 16.62 -12.17 -18.27
CA VAL A 54 17.52 -12.32 -17.12
C VAL A 54 18.93 -11.89 -17.52
N ILE A 55 19.53 -10.97 -16.76
CA ILE A 55 20.94 -10.60 -16.88
C ILE A 55 21.64 -11.06 -15.59
N LYS A 56 22.59 -11.99 -15.74
CA LYS A 56 23.45 -12.45 -14.65
C LYS A 56 24.65 -11.51 -14.51
N ASN A 57 25.16 -11.34 -13.28
CA ASN A 57 26.27 -10.45 -12.94
C ASN A 57 26.03 -8.99 -13.35
N LYS A 58 24.86 -8.45 -12.98
CA LYS A 58 24.55 -7.03 -13.20
C LYS A 58 25.50 -6.15 -12.39
N LYS A 59 25.93 -5.05 -12.99
CA LYS A 59 26.68 -4.00 -12.30
C LYS A 59 25.71 -3.02 -11.64
N LYS A 60 25.82 -2.80 -10.32
CA LYS A 60 24.90 -1.99 -9.52
C LYS A 60 24.63 -0.58 -10.09
N LYS A 61 25.62 0.06 -10.73
CA LYS A 61 25.51 1.41 -11.30
C LYS A 61 25.37 1.44 -12.84
N ALA A 62 25.14 0.29 -13.48
CA ALA A 62 24.98 0.22 -14.94
C ALA A 62 23.51 0.27 -15.34
N LYS A 63 23.19 1.00 -16.42
CA LYS A 63 21.86 1.02 -17.03
C LYS A 63 21.80 -0.02 -18.15
N TYR A 64 20.78 -0.87 -18.15
CA TYR A 64 20.54 -1.85 -19.21
C TYR A 64 19.40 -1.38 -20.10
N THR A 65 19.60 -1.44 -21.43
CA THR A 65 18.59 -1.06 -22.42
C THR A 65 18.22 -2.25 -23.29
N TYR A 66 16.95 -2.33 -23.67
CA TYR A 66 16.37 -3.44 -24.42
C TYR A 66 15.71 -2.89 -25.68
N LYS A 67 15.99 -3.51 -26.83
CA LYS A 67 15.38 -3.13 -28.10
C LYS A 67 14.93 -4.38 -28.86
N SER A 68 13.64 -4.42 -29.23
CA SER A 68 13.12 -5.48 -30.10
C SER A 68 13.35 -5.14 -31.57
N SER A 69 13.72 -6.13 -32.37
CA SER A 69 13.78 -6.02 -33.83
C SER A 69 12.39 -6.02 -34.49
N ALA A 70 11.36 -6.52 -33.79
CA ALA A 70 10.00 -6.65 -34.31
C ALA A 70 8.98 -6.46 -33.18
N VAL A 71 8.77 -5.20 -32.77
CA VAL A 71 7.93 -4.83 -31.62
C VAL A 71 6.48 -5.36 -31.76
N LYS A 72 5.95 -5.41 -32.98
CA LYS A 72 4.61 -5.97 -33.27
C LYS A 72 4.53 -7.50 -33.10
N LYS A 73 5.65 -8.21 -33.08
CA LYS A 73 5.72 -9.67 -32.87
C LYS A 73 6.09 -10.00 -31.43
N ALA A 74 7.13 -9.36 -30.91
CA ALA A 74 7.44 -9.36 -29.49
C ALA A 74 7.91 -7.97 -29.03
N GLY A 75 7.17 -7.38 -28.11
CA GLY A 75 7.55 -6.14 -27.45
C GLY A 75 8.57 -6.41 -26.34
N VAL A 76 9.35 -5.39 -25.98
CA VAL A 76 10.19 -5.44 -24.77
C VAL A 76 10.10 -4.11 -24.04
N SER A 77 9.84 -4.15 -22.74
CA SER A 77 9.78 -2.95 -21.91
C SER A 77 11.17 -2.39 -21.59
N LYS A 78 11.22 -1.17 -21.03
CA LYS A 78 12.46 -0.55 -20.50
C LYS A 78 13.13 -1.42 -19.42
N SER A 79 12.34 -2.20 -18.69
CA SER A 79 12.81 -3.12 -17.65
C SER A 79 13.20 -4.50 -18.19
N GLY A 80 12.97 -4.79 -19.47
CA GLY A 80 13.36 -6.04 -20.13
C GLY A 80 12.30 -7.14 -20.12
N LEU A 81 11.02 -6.83 -19.88
CA LEU A 81 9.93 -7.79 -19.97
C LEU A 81 9.53 -7.99 -21.44
N ILE A 82 9.67 -9.21 -21.94
CA ILE A 82 9.25 -9.58 -23.30
C ILE A 82 7.76 -9.91 -23.28
N VAL A 83 6.99 -9.32 -24.18
CA VAL A 83 5.57 -9.63 -24.39
C VAL A 83 5.37 -10.20 -25.78
N ALA A 84 4.86 -11.43 -25.88
CA ALA A 84 4.55 -12.08 -27.15
C ALA A 84 3.24 -11.53 -27.72
N LYS A 85 3.34 -10.67 -28.75
CA LYS A 85 2.18 -9.95 -29.31
C LYS A 85 1.54 -10.66 -30.50
N ALA A 86 2.35 -11.27 -31.38
CA ALA A 86 1.83 -11.96 -32.56
C ALA A 86 2.80 -13.04 -33.05
N LYS A 87 2.27 -14.08 -33.71
CA LYS A 87 3.05 -15.18 -34.30
C LYS A 87 4.18 -14.62 -35.18
N GLY A 88 5.40 -15.11 -34.95
CA GLY A 88 6.59 -14.66 -35.65
C GLY A 88 7.86 -14.78 -34.80
N LYS A 89 8.98 -14.28 -35.34
CA LYS A 89 10.26 -14.21 -34.62
C LYS A 89 10.66 -12.75 -34.39
N ALA A 90 11.25 -12.48 -33.23
CA ALA A 90 11.83 -11.18 -32.89
C ALA A 90 13.17 -11.39 -32.18
N VAL A 91 14.07 -10.42 -32.29
CA VAL A 91 15.36 -10.43 -31.60
C VAL A 91 15.43 -9.26 -30.64
N ILE A 92 15.55 -9.54 -29.35
CA ILE A 92 15.75 -8.53 -28.31
C ILE A 92 17.25 -8.31 -28.14
N THR A 93 17.72 -7.10 -28.40
CA THR A 93 19.11 -6.68 -28.18
C THR A 93 19.24 -6.02 -26.82
N VAL A 94 20.21 -6.44 -26.02
CA VAL A 94 20.46 -5.91 -24.67
C VAL A 94 21.81 -5.20 -24.64
N LYS A 95 21.83 -3.92 -24.27
CA LYS A 95 23.06 -3.13 -24.10
C LYS A 95 23.22 -2.68 -22.64
N GLU A 96 24.46 -2.67 -22.17
CA GLU A 96 24.89 -2.14 -20.88
C GLU A 96 25.52 -0.77 -21.09
N LYS A 97 25.08 0.23 -20.33
CA LYS A 97 25.71 1.55 -20.25
C LYS A 97 26.31 1.72 -18.85
N PHE A 98 27.63 1.82 -18.76
CA PHE A 98 28.36 2.00 -17.52
C PHE A 98 29.50 3.00 -17.76
N ASN A 99 29.64 3.99 -16.88
CA ASN A 99 30.64 5.08 -17.01
C ASN A 99 30.69 5.68 -18.43
N LYS A 100 29.51 6.07 -18.96
CA LYS A 100 29.31 6.63 -20.31
C LYS A 100 29.71 5.71 -21.49
N LYS A 101 30.25 4.52 -21.25
CA LYS A 101 30.57 3.52 -22.28
C LYS A 101 29.41 2.55 -22.48
N ASN A 102 29.11 2.22 -23.74
CA ASN A 102 28.09 1.24 -24.11
C ASN A 102 28.75 -0.08 -24.50
N ARG A 103 28.20 -1.19 -24.01
CA ARG A 103 28.64 -2.54 -24.34
C ARG A 103 27.43 -3.42 -24.70
N LEU A 104 27.57 -4.27 -25.71
CA LEU A 104 26.57 -5.29 -26.01
C LEU A 104 26.62 -6.42 -24.97
N VAL A 105 25.51 -6.68 -24.29
CA VAL A 105 25.38 -7.81 -23.34
C VAL A 105 25.00 -9.09 -24.07
N GLY A 106 24.15 -8.96 -25.10
CA GLY A 106 23.79 -10.07 -25.99
C GLY A 106 22.47 -9.84 -26.72
N LYS A 107 22.02 -10.89 -27.42
CA LYS A 107 20.74 -10.93 -28.13
C LYS A 107 19.92 -12.15 -27.69
N VAL A 108 18.63 -11.95 -27.47
CA VAL A 108 17.64 -13.02 -27.19
C VAL A 108 16.75 -13.20 -28.40
N THR A 109 16.69 -14.41 -28.97
CA THR A 109 15.73 -14.76 -30.01
C THR A 109 14.42 -15.22 -29.40
N VAL A 110 13.33 -14.52 -29.71
CA VAL A 110 11.97 -14.82 -29.30
C VAL A 110 11.24 -15.46 -30.47
N THR A 111 10.65 -16.63 -30.26
CA THR A 111 9.74 -17.27 -31.23
C THR A 111 8.35 -17.30 -30.63
N VAL A 112 7.41 -16.60 -31.25
CA VAL A 112 6.01 -16.53 -30.83
C VAL A 112 5.19 -17.52 -31.66
N LYS A 113 4.54 -18.47 -30.98
CA LYS A 113 3.55 -19.39 -31.54
C LYS A 113 2.16 -18.80 -31.42
N ALA A 114 1.25 -19.16 -32.32
CA ALA A 114 -0.17 -18.82 -32.16
C ALA A 114 -0.73 -19.56 -30.93
N LYS A 115 -1.62 -18.90 -30.18
CA LYS A 115 -2.38 -19.50 -29.08
C LYS A 115 -3.28 -20.60 -29.66
N LYS A 116 -3.23 -21.82 -29.11
CA LYS A 116 -4.16 -22.88 -29.51
C LYS A 116 -5.51 -22.60 -28.84
N ILE A 117 -6.55 -22.38 -29.65
CA ILE A 117 -7.94 -22.27 -29.17
C ILE A 117 -8.54 -23.67 -29.31
N SER A 118 -8.94 -24.28 -28.19
CA SER A 118 -9.72 -25.53 -28.20
C SER A 118 -11.20 -25.15 -28.22
N ASN A 119 -11.84 -25.24 -29.38
CA ASN A 119 -13.29 -25.08 -29.50
C ASN A 119 -13.98 -26.38 -29.08
N THR A 120 -14.82 -26.32 -28.06
CA THR A 120 -15.85 -27.34 -27.79
C THR A 120 -17.21 -26.63 -27.79
N PRO A 121 -18.22 -27.08 -28.56
CA PRO A 121 -19.51 -26.39 -28.63
C PRO A 121 -20.42 -26.81 -27.46
N VAL A 122 -21.15 -25.85 -26.89
CA VAL A 122 -22.15 -26.05 -25.82
C VAL A 122 -23.55 -26.11 -26.45
N VAL A 123 -24.32 -27.13 -26.10
CA VAL A 123 -25.73 -27.33 -26.52
C VAL A 123 -26.67 -26.55 -25.59
N SER A 124 -27.62 -25.85 -26.20
CA SER A 124 -28.66 -25.04 -25.56
C SER A 124 -29.83 -25.89 -25.06
N VAL A 125 -30.34 -25.63 -23.85
CA VAL A 125 -31.66 -26.09 -23.39
C VAL A 125 -32.47 -24.92 -22.83
N THR A 126 -33.71 -24.81 -23.31
CA THR A 126 -34.77 -23.83 -22.99
C THR A 126 -35.55 -24.28 -21.74
N PRO A 127 -36.15 -23.37 -20.93
CA PRO A 127 -36.85 -23.73 -19.71
C PRO A 127 -38.35 -24.01 -19.94
N VAL A 128 -38.97 -24.81 -19.08
CA VAL A 128 -40.42 -24.99 -19.00
C VAL A 128 -40.91 -24.57 -17.61
N VAL A 129 -41.95 -23.72 -17.61
CA VAL A 129 -42.72 -23.21 -16.47
C VAL A 129 -43.80 -24.21 -16.08
N THR A 130 -44.15 -24.33 -14.79
CA THR A 130 -45.52 -24.67 -14.36
C THR A 130 -45.78 -24.25 -12.92
N ASP A 131 -47.03 -23.86 -12.68
CA ASP A 131 -47.58 -23.10 -11.56
C ASP A 131 -47.71 -23.83 -10.19
N ASN A 132 -47.82 -22.99 -9.15
CA ASN A 132 -48.19 -23.20 -7.73
C ASN A 132 -49.67 -23.70 -7.57
N PRO A 133 -50.28 -24.02 -6.37
CA PRO A 133 -49.96 -23.50 -5.03
C PRO A 133 -50.25 -24.33 -3.74
N ALA A 134 -49.68 -23.79 -2.64
CA ALA A 134 -50.26 -23.59 -1.28
C ALA A 134 -49.90 -24.53 -0.09
N THR A 135 -49.38 -23.85 0.96
CA THR A 135 -49.59 -24.00 2.42
C THR A 135 -49.08 -25.24 3.19
N ALA A 136 -48.10 -25.02 4.09
CA ALA A 136 -48.25 -25.14 5.55
C ALA A 136 -46.95 -24.78 6.31
N ILE A 137 -47.11 -24.02 7.40
CA ILE A 137 -46.09 -23.70 8.44
C ILE A 137 -46.35 -24.64 9.64
N PRO A 138 -45.33 -25.21 10.32
CA PRO A 138 -44.90 -24.71 11.64
C PRO A 138 -43.36 -24.72 11.81
N GLN A 139 -42.74 -23.59 12.16
CA GLN A 139 -42.34 -23.19 13.52
C GLN A 139 -41.45 -24.21 14.25
N SER A 140 -40.15 -23.90 14.33
CA SER A 140 -39.15 -24.58 15.16
C SER A 140 -38.97 -23.84 16.49
N THR A 141 -38.86 -24.58 17.59
CA THR A 141 -38.31 -24.08 18.87
C THR A 141 -37.48 -25.17 19.56
N LEU A 142 -36.17 -24.88 19.62
CA LEU A 142 -35.17 -25.10 20.68
C LEU A 142 -35.10 -26.44 21.45
N ALA A 143 -33.93 -27.10 21.40
CA ALA A 143 -33.00 -27.21 22.54
C ALA A 143 -31.71 -28.00 22.17
N PRO A 144 -30.58 -27.78 22.87
CA PRO A 144 -29.22 -28.06 22.41
C PRO A 144 -28.66 -29.40 22.87
N ALA A 145 -27.74 -29.98 22.09
CA ALA A 145 -26.85 -31.04 22.55
C ALA A 145 -25.49 -30.95 21.83
N THR A 146 -24.47 -30.53 22.57
CA THR A 146 -23.06 -30.83 22.29
C THR A 146 -22.86 -32.34 22.47
N PRO A 147 -22.06 -33.00 21.61
CA PRO A 147 -20.79 -33.47 22.12
C PRO A 147 -19.62 -33.44 21.12
N THR A 148 -18.47 -33.03 21.66
CA THR A 148 -17.13 -33.64 21.54
C THR A 148 -16.59 -33.98 20.15
N ALA A 149 -15.56 -33.23 19.78
CA ALA A 149 -14.68 -33.43 18.65
C ALA A 149 -14.03 -34.83 18.63
N THR A 150 -14.13 -35.50 17.50
CA THR A 150 -13.25 -36.60 17.11
C THR A 150 -12.38 -36.08 15.97
N VAL A 151 -11.06 -36.08 16.18
CA VAL A 151 -10.07 -35.71 15.17
C VAL A 151 -10.07 -36.76 14.07
N ALA A 152 -10.58 -36.41 12.90
CA ALA A 152 -10.36 -37.16 11.67
C ALA A 152 -9.48 -36.34 10.74
N ALA A 153 -8.25 -36.81 10.57
CA ALA A 153 -7.35 -36.34 9.52
C ALA A 153 -7.97 -36.62 8.15
N VAL A 154 -8.02 -35.59 7.30
CA VAL A 154 -8.18 -35.75 5.85
C VAL A 154 -7.39 -34.64 5.17
N ASP A 155 -6.29 -35.05 4.53
CA ASP A 155 -5.78 -34.38 3.33
C ASP A 155 -6.39 -35.15 2.15
N PRO A 156 -6.92 -34.46 1.13
CA PRO A 156 -6.06 -34.22 -0.02
C PRO A 156 -6.22 -32.80 -0.59
N THR A 157 -5.08 -32.11 -0.72
CA THR A 157 -4.74 -31.08 -1.72
C THR A 157 -5.94 -30.70 -2.59
N ALA A 158 -6.67 -29.66 -2.16
CA ALA A 158 -7.71 -29.05 -2.95
C ALA A 158 -7.14 -28.66 -4.32
N GLU A 159 -7.81 -29.11 -5.39
CA GLU A 159 -7.60 -28.59 -6.73
C GLU A 159 -7.71 -27.05 -6.66
N PRO A 160 -6.75 -26.27 -7.21
CA PRO A 160 -6.79 -24.82 -7.07
C PRO A 160 -8.07 -24.31 -7.71
N THR A 161 -8.94 -23.71 -6.90
CA THR A 161 -10.14 -23.02 -7.37
C THR A 161 -9.74 -22.08 -8.51
N PRO A 162 -10.42 -22.12 -9.67
CA PRO A 162 -10.10 -21.25 -10.79
C PRO A 162 -10.06 -19.79 -10.33
N ASP A 163 -9.00 -19.10 -10.71
CA ASP A 163 -8.85 -17.68 -10.42
C ASP A 163 -9.86 -16.87 -11.25
N VAL A 164 -10.92 -16.40 -10.60
CA VAL A 164 -12.01 -15.62 -11.22
C VAL A 164 -11.58 -14.21 -11.62
N TYR A 165 -10.52 -13.68 -11.00
CA TYR A 165 -9.98 -12.34 -11.26
C TYR A 165 -8.98 -12.38 -12.41
N SER A 166 -9.50 -12.48 -13.64
CA SER A 166 -8.71 -12.82 -14.83
C SER A 166 -8.36 -11.64 -15.73
N GLU A 167 -9.01 -10.49 -15.57
CA GLU A 167 -8.80 -9.30 -16.40
C GLU A 167 -8.04 -8.21 -15.66
N GLU A 168 -6.86 -7.82 -16.14
CA GLU A 168 -6.04 -6.77 -15.53
C GLU A 168 -6.49 -5.39 -16.05
N LEU A 169 -6.99 -4.54 -15.16
CA LEU A 169 -7.46 -3.20 -15.50
C LEU A 169 -6.28 -2.25 -15.75
N PHE A 170 -5.42 -2.18 -14.76
CA PHE A 170 -4.15 -1.45 -14.77
C PHE A 170 -3.24 -2.01 -13.67
N THR A 171 -1.95 -1.73 -13.80
CA THR A 171 -0.96 -1.99 -12.76
C THR A 171 -0.46 -0.66 -12.20
N MET A 172 -0.45 -0.55 -10.87
CA MET A 172 0.28 0.50 -10.18
C MET A 172 1.74 0.09 -10.03
N TYR A 173 2.66 0.98 -10.42
CA TYR A 173 4.07 0.90 -10.09
C TYR A 173 4.34 1.88 -8.97
N ILE A 174 4.50 1.34 -7.77
CA ILE A 174 4.70 2.10 -6.54
C ILE A 174 6.19 2.19 -6.22
N GLN A 175 6.60 3.37 -5.78
CA GLN A 175 7.93 3.65 -5.25
C GLN A 175 7.78 4.23 -3.84
N ASP A 176 8.28 3.51 -2.84
CA ASP A 176 8.36 3.95 -1.46
C ASP A 176 9.29 5.17 -1.36
N ILE A 177 8.87 6.17 -0.59
CA ILE A 177 9.69 7.35 -0.26
C ILE A 177 10.57 6.95 0.94
N SER A 178 11.86 6.78 0.68
CA SER A 178 12.77 6.06 1.58
C SER A 178 12.97 6.68 2.96
N ASP A 179 12.81 7.99 3.09
CA ASP A 179 12.95 8.76 4.33
C ASP A 179 11.60 9.08 5.00
N LYS A 180 10.49 8.58 4.46
CA LYS A 180 9.13 8.75 4.99
C LYS A 180 8.51 7.40 5.34
N LYS A 181 9.18 6.72 6.26
CA LYS A 181 8.71 5.50 6.91
C LYS A 181 8.67 5.74 8.41
N TYR A 182 7.51 5.52 9.01
CA TYR A 182 7.28 5.74 10.43
C TYR A 182 6.70 4.45 11.03
N GLU A 183 7.14 4.10 12.24
CA GLU A 183 6.79 2.85 12.91
C GLU A 183 6.39 3.11 14.36
N VAL A 184 5.37 2.40 14.83
CA VAL A 184 4.92 2.42 16.22
C VAL A 184 4.75 0.97 16.66
N ASN A 185 5.50 0.53 17.68
CA ASN A 185 5.47 -0.84 18.15
C ASN A 185 4.54 -0.93 19.37
N GLY A 186 3.27 -1.24 19.11
CA GLY A 186 2.24 -1.29 20.15
C GLY A 186 2.29 -2.53 21.01
N ALA A 187 1.45 -2.57 22.05
CA ALA A 187 1.25 -3.77 22.85
C ALA A 187 0.48 -4.87 22.08
N THR A 188 -0.50 -4.47 21.28
CA THR A 188 -1.43 -5.35 20.54
C THR A 188 -1.14 -5.43 19.05
N CYS A 189 -0.47 -4.40 18.49
CA CYS A 189 -0.24 -4.25 17.07
C CYS A 189 1.01 -3.44 16.78
N ASP A 190 1.81 -3.86 15.80
CA ASP A 190 2.86 -3.02 15.23
C ASP A 190 2.30 -2.28 14.02
N VAL A 191 2.55 -0.97 13.93
CA VAL A 191 2.06 -0.11 12.84
C VAL A 191 3.24 0.39 12.04
N THR A 192 3.19 0.26 10.72
CA THR A 192 4.09 0.94 9.79
C THR A 192 3.28 1.88 8.88
N MET A 193 3.66 3.15 8.82
CA MET A 193 3.17 4.11 7.83
C MET A 193 4.29 4.38 6.82
N GLN A 194 4.13 3.87 5.60
CA GLN A 194 5.09 4.05 4.51
C GLN A 194 4.50 4.97 3.45
N TYR A 195 5.13 6.12 3.22
CA TYR A 195 4.75 7.01 2.13
C TYR A 195 5.29 6.51 0.79
N PHE A 196 4.56 6.79 -0.27
CA PHE A 196 4.87 6.34 -1.61
C PHE A 196 4.38 7.32 -2.68
N GLU A 197 5.04 7.24 -3.84
CA GLU A 197 4.60 7.80 -5.11
C GLU A 197 4.41 6.67 -6.13
N GLY A 198 3.87 6.97 -7.30
CA GLY A 198 3.65 5.93 -8.30
C GLY A 198 2.85 6.33 -9.52
N GLU A 199 2.88 5.44 -10.50
CA GLU A 199 2.21 5.59 -11.79
C GLU A 199 1.34 4.37 -12.09
N ALA A 200 0.20 4.60 -12.74
CA ALA A 200 -0.69 3.56 -13.24
C ALA A 200 -0.45 3.38 -14.74
N GLU A 201 -0.24 2.15 -15.20
CA GLU A 201 -0.26 1.80 -16.62
C GLU A 201 -1.26 0.67 -16.87
N GLY A 202 -2.15 0.86 -17.85
CA GLY A 202 -3.20 -0.11 -18.15
C GLY A 202 -3.91 0.15 -19.46
N GLU A 203 -4.78 -0.78 -19.84
CA GLU A 203 -5.64 -0.62 -21.01
C GLU A 203 -6.75 0.41 -20.74
N TYR A 204 -7.29 0.40 -19.52
CA TYR A 204 -8.42 1.23 -19.10
C TYR A 204 -8.00 2.62 -18.60
N PHE A 205 -6.87 2.71 -17.91
CA PHE A 205 -6.40 3.95 -17.30
C PHE A 205 -4.87 4.04 -17.32
N ASN A 206 -4.35 5.24 -17.57
CA ASN A 206 -2.94 5.56 -17.42
C ASN A 206 -2.81 6.90 -16.69
N GLY A 207 -2.00 6.98 -15.64
CA GLY A 207 -1.94 8.18 -14.81
C GLY A 207 -0.86 8.13 -13.74
N ASN A 208 -0.84 9.14 -12.89
CA ASN A 208 0.09 9.24 -11.78
C ASN A 208 -0.68 9.48 -10.48
N ILE A 209 -0.09 9.06 -9.37
CA ILE A 209 -0.52 9.52 -8.05
C ILE A 209 -0.37 11.04 -7.99
N LYS A 210 -1.47 11.72 -7.68
CA LYS A 210 -1.56 13.18 -7.65
C LYS A 210 -0.65 13.79 -6.58
N ARG A 211 -0.64 13.17 -5.39
CA ARG A 211 0.20 13.54 -4.25
C ARG A 211 0.73 12.29 -3.56
N ALA A 212 1.98 12.35 -3.10
CA ALA A 212 2.54 11.32 -2.25
C ALA A 212 1.54 10.94 -1.14
N SER A 213 1.30 9.65 -1.02
CA SER A 213 0.26 9.08 -0.14
C SER A 213 0.89 8.01 0.74
N SER A 214 0.19 7.54 1.76
CA SER A 214 0.71 6.53 2.67
C SER A 214 -0.06 5.21 2.62
N ASN A 215 0.69 4.12 2.72
CA ASN A 215 0.16 2.81 3.04
C ASN A 215 0.39 2.57 4.52
N VAL A 216 -0.68 2.26 5.25
CA VAL A 216 -0.57 1.86 6.65
C VAL A 216 -0.67 0.36 6.72
N ILE A 217 0.32 -0.26 7.35
CA ILE A 217 0.40 -1.68 7.64
C ILE A 217 0.17 -1.85 9.13
N LYS A 218 -0.84 -2.63 9.52
CA LYS A 218 -1.12 -3.00 10.91
C LYS A 218 -0.84 -4.49 11.06
N ALA A 219 0.18 -4.86 11.82
CA ALA A 219 0.54 -6.23 12.12
C ALA A 219 0.15 -6.57 13.56
N TYR A 220 -1.01 -7.21 13.72
CA TYR A 220 -1.50 -7.57 15.05
C TYR A 220 -0.71 -8.73 15.65
N LYS A 221 -0.48 -8.67 16.96
CA LYS A 221 0.19 -9.74 17.72
C LYS A 221 -0.77 -10.90 17.97
N GLU A 222 -0.22 -12.06 18.32
CA GLU A 222 -1.02 -13.23 18.70
C GLU A 222 -2.01 -12.88 19.83
N GLY A 223 -3.25 -13.34 19.72
CA GLY A 223 -4.35 -12.97 20.63
C GLY A 223 -5.16 -11.73 20.20
N TYR A 224 -4.66 -10.92 19.27
CA TYR A 224 -5.36 -9.75 18.72
C TYR A 224 -5.62 -9.94 17.22
N LYS A 225 -6.89 -9.83 16.79
CA LYS A 225 -7.30 -10.00 15.39
C LYS A 225 -6.70 -11.25 14.71
N ASP A 226 -6.63 -12.37 15.45
CA ASP A 226 -6.02 -13.64 15.03
C ASP A 226 -4.55 -13.53 14.55
N GLY A 227 -3.80 -12.52 14.99
CA GLY A 227 -2.43 -12.25 14.55
C GLY A 227 -2.31 -11.85 13.06
N LYS A 228 -3.40 -11.40 12.44
CA LYS A 228 -3.44 -11.02 11.03
C LYS A 228 -2.76 -9.67 10.81
N SER A 229 -2.22 -9.48 9.62
CA SER A 229 -1.76 -8.17 9.17
C SER A 229 -2.64 -7.61 8.06
N TYR A 230 -2.90 -6.31 8.13
CA TYR A 230 -3.75 -5.58 7.20
C TYR A 230 -2.98 -4.41 6.58
N THR A 231 -3.33 -4.06 5.35
CA THR A 231 -2.80 -2.87 4.67
C THR A 231 -3.94 -1.96 4.24
N THR A 232 -3.80 -0.65 4.41
CA THR A 232 -4.75 0.32 3.85
C THR A 232 -3.99 1.45 3.18
N ALA A 233 -4.22 1.63 1.88
CA ALA A 233 -3.67 2.73 1.10
C ALA A 233 -4.81 3.60 0.55
N ARG A 234 -4.66 4.92 0.63
CA ARG A 234 -5.63 5.89 0.08
C ARG A 234 -4.89 6.90 -0.77
N TYR A 235 -5.31 7.05 -2.02
CA TYR A 235 -4.63 7.95 -2.96
C TYR A 235 -5.55 8.36 -4.10
N ILE A 236 -5.23 9.51 -4.70
CA ILE A 236 -5.89 10.02 -5.90
C ILE A 236 -4.94 9.84 -7.08
N LEU A 237 -5.46 9.27 -8.17
CA LEU A 237 -4.79 9.20 -9.46
C LEU A 237 -5.32 10.31 -10.37
N GLU A 238 -4.43 10.95 -11.13
CA GLU A 238 -4.76 11.84 -12.25
C GLU A 238 -4.15 11.30 -13.53
N GLY A 239 -4.96 11.21 -14.58
CA GLY A 239 -4.55 10.53 -15.79
C GLY A 239 -5.56 10.62 -16.92
N LYS A 240 -5.55 9.59 -17.77
CA LYS A 240 -6.43 9.47 -18.92
C LYS A 240 -7.06 8.09 -18.99
N ASP A 241 -8.32 8.06 -19.44
CA ASP A 241 -9.02 6.83 -19.80
C ASP A 241 -8.50 6.26 -21.14
N SER A 242 -9.07 5.14 -21.57
CA SER A 242 -8.75 4.48 -22.85
C SER A 242 -9.06 5.32 -24.08
N SER A 243 -9.98 6.28 -23.96
CA SER A 243 -10.38 7.23 -25.01
C SER A 243 -9.47 8.47 -25.04
N GLY A 244 -8.57 8.61 -24.06
CA GLY A 244 -7.62 9.70 -23.94
C GLY A 244 -8.18 10.94 -23.23
N ASN A 245 -9.37 10.85 -22.63
CA ASN A 245 -9.97 11.94 -21.85
C ASN A 245 -9.31 12.00 -20.48
N ALA A 246 -9.07 13.23 -20.01
CA ALA A 246 -8.53 13.44 -18.67
C ALA A 246 -9.55 13.00 -17.61
N CYS A 247 -9.07 12.29 -16.58
CA CYS A 247 -9.89 11.83 -15.47
C CYS A 247 -9.09 11.67 -14.19
N SER A 248 -9.82 11.57 -13.08
CA SER A 248 -9.29 11.31 -11.74
C SER A 248 -10.00 10.12 -11.11
N LEU A 249 -9.25 9.31 -10.39
CA LEU A 249 -9.78 8.17 -9.62
C LEU A 249 -9.32 8.34 -8.18
N PHE A 250 -10.23 8.27 -7.23
CA PHE A 250 -9.88 7.99 -5.84
C PHE A 250 -9.85 6.48 -5.65
N ILE A 251 -8.87 6.00 -4.89
CA ILE A 251 -8.72 4.59 -4.53
C ILE A 251 -8.47 4.51 -3.03
N GLU A 252 -9.30 3.74 -2.32
CA GLU A 252 -8.98 3.16 -1.01
C GLU A 252 -8.78 1.65 -1.20
N ASP A 253 -7.55 1.18 -1.12
CA ASP A 253 -7.23 -0.25 -1.22
C ASP A 253 -7.03 -0.85 0.18
N ASN A 254 -7.94 -1.74 0.56
CA ASN A 254 -7.92 -2.47 1.84
C ASN A 254 -7.46 -3.91 1.60
N GLY A 255 -6.25 -4.23 2.08
CA GLY A 255 -5.56 -5.49 1.86
C GLY A 255 -5.38 -6.33 3.13
N ILE A 256 -5.24 -7.63 2.90
CA ILE A 256 -4.84 -8.63 3.90
C ILE A 256 -3.49 -9.20 3.47
N ILE A 257 -2.54 -9.26 4.41
CA ILE A 257 -1.28 -9.97 4.20
C ILE A 257 -1.52 -11.44 4.58
N ASN A 258 -1.43 -12.31 3.58
CA ASN A 258 -1.64 -13.74 3.74
C ASN A 258 -0.41 -14.41 4.39
N ALA A 259 -0.58 -15.65 4.88
CA ALA A 259 0.50 -16.41 5.51
C ALA A 259 1.72 -16.63 4.60
N ASP A 260 1.52 -16.66 3.28
CA ASP A 260 2.58 -16.75 2.27
C ASP A 260 3.22 -15.39 1.93
N LYS A 261 2.84 -14.32 2.64
CA LYS A 261 3.22 -12.92 2.46
C LYS A 261 2.70 -12.27 1.17
N SER A 262 1.85 -12.95 0.41
CA SER A 262 1.09 -12.29 -0.65
C SER A 262 0.11 -11.29 -0.04
N ILE A 263 -0.16 -10.20 -0.74
CA ILE A 263 -1.16 -9.22 -0.32
C ILE A 263 -2.26 -9.20 -1.37
N THR A 264 -3.48 -9.42 -0.90
CA THR A 264 -4.71 -9.30 -1.70
C THR A 264 -5.59 -8.24 -1.09
N GLY A 265 -6.07 -7.31 -1.90
CA GLY A 265 -6.94 -6.23 -1.44
C GLY A 265 -8.26 -6.13 -2.20
N LYS A 266 -9.16 -5.36 -1.60
CA LYS A 266 -10.49 -5.04 -2.12
C LYS A 266 -10.60 -3.52 -2.19
N PRO A 267 -10.40 -2.93 -3.38
CA PRO A 267 -10.38 -1.49 -3.52
C PRO A 267 -11.79 -0.91 -3.59
N THR A 268 -12.00 0.22 -2.93
CA THR A 268 -13.10 1.14 -3.22
C THR A 268 -12.58 2.17 -4.23
N ILE A 269 -13.27 2.30 -5.37
CA ILE A 269 -12.90 3.25 -6.43
C ILE A 269 -14.03 4.26 -6.61
N ILE A 270 -13.69 5.55 -6.69
CA ILE A 270 -14.65 6.63 -6.98
C ILE A 270 -14.13 7.44 -8.17
N THR A 271 -14.98 7.67 -9.16
CA THR A 271 -14.66 8.48 -10.33
C THR A 271 -15.92 9.03 -11.01
N LYS A 272 -15.82 10.26 -11.53
CA LYS A 272 -16.87 10.89 -12.35
C LYS A 272 -16.69 10.59 -13.84
N ASN A 273 -15.59 9.97 -14.24
CA ASN A 273 -15.36 9.63 -15.63
C ASN A 273 -16.39 8.59 -16.10
N GLU A 274 -17.15 8.90 -17.14
CA GLU A 274 -18.25 8.07 -17.62
C GLU A 274 -17.78 6.72 -18.16
N GLU A 275 -16.62 6.66 -18.82
CA GLU A 275 -16.03 5.42 -19.37
C GLU A 275 -15.56 4.45 -18.27
N LEU A 276 -15.23 4.99 -17.09
CA LEU A 276 -14.72 4.25 -15.93
C LEU A 276 -15.73 4.17 -14.78
N ALA A 277 -16.94 4.72 -14.94
CA ALA A 277 -17.98 4.77 -13.92
C ALA A 277 -18.34 3.39 -13.37
N TRP A 278 -18.27 2.36 -14.21
CA TRP A 278 -18.54 0.98 -13.84
C TRP A 278 -17.55 0.43 -12.80
N LEU A 279 -16.32 0.98 -12.71
CA LEU A 279 -15.33 0.57 -11.71
C LEU A 279 -15.81 0.78 -10.27
N GLN A 280 -16.73 1.72 -10.05
CA GLN A 280 -17.26 2.04 -8.73
C GLN A 280 -18.05 0.88 -8.09
N THR A 281 -18.53 -0.06 -8.91
CA THR A 281 -19.32 -1.22 -8.46
C THR A 281 -18.78 -2.54 -9.02
N ALA A 282 -17.58 -2.52 -9.61
CA ALA A 282 -16.97 -3.70 -10.18
C ALA A 282 -16.37 -4.61 -9.09
N ASP A 283 -16.41 -5.92 -9.32
CA ASP A 283 -15.74 -6.90 -8.47
C ASP A 283 -14.23 -6.94 -8.78
N ILE A 284 -13.47 -6.17 -8.02
CA ILE A 284 -12.03 -5.99 -8.22
C ILE A 284 -11.27 -6.55 -7.02
N GLN A 285 -10.17 -7.24 -7.31
CA GLN A 285 -9.16 -7.65 -6.35
C GLN A 285 -7.82 -7.03 -6.72
N THR A 286 -7.12 -6.42 -5.76
CA THR A 286 -5.73 -6.00 -5.95
C THR A 286 -4.77 -7.13 -5.56
N ARG A 287 -3.62 -7.19 -6.23
CA ARG A 287 -2.55 -8.14 -5.93
C ARG A 287 -1.23 -7.43 -5.89
N VAL A 288 -0.55 -7.48 -4.75
CA VAL A 288 0.73 -6.79 -4.56
C VAL A 288 1.89 -7.77 -4.74
N ILE A 289 2.84 -7.35 -5.56
CA ILE A 289 4.18 -7.94 -5.64
C ILE A 289 5.14 -6.94 -5.01
N ASP A 290 5.55 -7.20 -3.78
CA ASP A 290 6.62 -6.45 -3.11
C ASP A 290 7.97 -7.15 -3.37
N ARG A 291 8.94 -6.40 -3.89
CA ARG A 291 10.29 -6.90 -4.18
C ARG A 291 11.27 -6.68 -3.02
N GLY A 292 10.84 -6.01 -1.95
CA GLY A 292 11.68 -5.67 -0.79
C GLY A 292 12.76 -4.63 -1.10
N ASP A 293 12.66 -3.93 -2.24
CA ASP A 293 13.62 -2.91 -2.67
C ASP A 293 13.01 -1.50 -2.73
N GLY A 294 11.86 -1.31 -2.08
CA GLY A 294 11.07 -0.09 -2.12
C GLY A 294 10.15 0.05 -3.34
N ASN A 295 10.22 -0.87 -4.32
CA ASN A 295 9.30 -0.87 -5.46
C ASN A 295 8.26 -1.97 -5.32
N LYS A 296 6.99 -1.62 -5.57
CA LYS A 296 5.88 -2.58 -5.57
C LYS A 296 5.10 -2.50 -6.88
N GLU A 297 4.57 -3.63 -7.31
CA GLU A 297 3.62 -3.70 -8.42
C GLU A 297 2.27 -4.13 -7.86
N ILE A 298 1.22 -3.34 -8.07
CA ILE A 298 -0.15 -3.67 -7.62
C ILE A 298 -1.01 -3.86 -8.87
N SER A 299 -1.40 -5.09 -9.17
CA SER A 299 -2.33 -5.37 -10.27
C SER A 299 -3.76 -5.26 -9.79
N PHE A 300 -4.58 -4.46 -10.48
CA PHE A 300 -6.02 -4.36 -10.27
C PHE A 300 -6.72 -5.37 -11.18
N MET A 301 -7.19 -6.47 -10.61
CA MET A 301 -7.75 -7.60 -11.33
C MET A 301 -9.27 -7.61 -11.20
N TRP A 302 -9.98 -7.59 -12.32
CA TRP A 302 -11.43 -7.60 -12.40
C TRP A 302 -11.96 -9.01 -12.65
N ASN A 303 -12.97 -9.38 -11.86
CA ASN A 303 -13.83 -10.52 -12.12
C ASN A 303 -14.95 -10.10 -13.08
N LYS A 304 -14.64 -10.11 -14.37
CA LYS A 304 -15.57 -9.69 -15.43
C LYS A 304 -16.81 -10.57 -15.58
N ASP A 305 -16.75 -11.80 -15.08
CA ASP A 305 -17.85 -12.75 -15.15
C ASP A 305 -18.87 -12.49 -14.03
N ASN A 306 -18.50 -11.69 -13.02
CA ASN A 306 -19.45 -11.18 -12.02
C ASN A 306 -20.15 -9.93 -12.54
N THR A 307 -21.43 -10.08 -12.85
CA THR A 307 -22.30 -9.00 -13.34
C THR A 307 -23.09 -8.31 -12.23
N GLU A 308 -23.03 -8.83 -10.99
CA GLU A 308 -23.73 -8.24 -9.85
C GLU A 308 -22.94 -7.04 -9.31
N PRO A 309 -23.55 -5.84 -9.19
CA PRO A 309 -22.87 -4.67 -8.65
C PRO A 309 -22.38 -4.92 -7.21
N VAL A 310 -21.09 -4.72 -6.97
CA VAL A 310 -20.52 -4.73 -5.63
C VAL A 310 -20.89 -3.41 -4.95
N PRO A 311 -21.61 -3.43 -3.80
CA PRO A 311 -21.99 -2.22 -3.12
C PRO A 311 -20.78 -1.57 -2.44
N TYR A 312 -20.86 -0.25 -2.25
CA TYR A 312 -19.95 0.46 -1.37
C TYR A 312 -19.97 -0.10 0.05
N PRO A 313 -18.86 0.04 0.81
CA PRO A 313 -18.85 -0.29 2.22
C PRO A 313 -20.01 0.39 2.97
N THR A 314 -20.61 -0.35 3.90
CA THR A 314 -21.62 0.20 4.80
C THR A 314 -20.94 1.07 5.85
N VAL A 315 -21.47 2.27 6.05
CA VAL A 315 -20.99 3.19 7.07
C VAL A 315 -21.25 2.60 8.46
N THR A 316 -20.19 2.51 9.25
CA THR A 316 -20.26 2.17 10.67
C THR A 316 -20.30 3.45 11.48
N ARG A 317 -21.24 3.56 12.42
CA ARG A 317 -21.32 4.70 13.33
C ARG A 317 -20.46 4.43 14.56
N PRO A 318 -19.75 5.44 15.10
CA PRO A 318 -19.09 5.34 16.40
C PRO A 318 -20.04 4.87 17.50
N ASP A 319 -19.52 4.12 18.47
CA ASP A 319 -20.26 3.80 19.69
C ASP A 319 -20.53 5.07 20.51
N GLU A 320 -21.81 5.41 20.63
CA GLU A 320 -22.32 6.51 21.46
C GLU A 320 -23.09 6.00 22.68
N THR A 321 -23.07 4.69 22.95
CA THR A 321 -23.86 4.08 24.03
C THR A 321 -23.20 4.17 25.41
N LYS A 322 -21.91 4.52 25.46
CA LYS A 322 -21.10 4.63 26.68
C LYS A 322 -20.88 6.08 27.11
N SER A 323 -20.51 6.27 28.37
CA SER A 323 -20.15 7.58 28.92
C SER A 323 -18.63 7.80 28.82
N TYR A 324 -18.21 8.60 27.84
CA TYR A 324 -16.81 8.94 27.60
C TYR A 324 -16.47 10.27 28.30
N THR A 325 -15.83 10.19 29.47
CA THR A 325 -15.61 11.36 30.35
C THR A 325 -14.13 11.67 30.58
N GLU A 326 -13.24 10.72 30.30
CA GLU A 326 -11.81 10.87 30.54
C GLU A 326 -11.09 11.23 29.25
N GLU A 327 -10.67 12.50 29.14
CA GLU A 327 -9.90 12.97 28.00
C GLU A 327 -8.47 12.40 28.07
N LEU A 328 -8.09 11.65 27.05
CA LEU A 328 -6.77 11.02 26.92
C LEU A 328 -5.83 11.84 26.06
N PHE A 329 -6.35 12.45 25.00
CA PHE A 329 -5.56 13.26 24.07
C PHE A 329 -6.35 14.47 23.56
N ARG A 330 -5.63 15.57 23.32
CA ARG A 330 -6.19 16.78 22.72
C ARG A 330 -5.22 17.35 21.68
N PHE A 331 -5.65 17.39 20.42
CA PHE A 331 -4.79 17.78 19.29
C PHE A 331 -5.34 18.97 18.53
N ALA A 332 -4.47 19.97 18.31
CA ALA A 332 -4.73 21.08 17.41
C ALA A 332 -4.35 20.69 15.97
N ILE A 333 -5.26 20.94 15.03
CA ILE A 333 -5.13 20.49 13.63
C ILE A 333 -4.89 21.69 12.72
N GLY A 334 -3.75 21.67 12.01
CA GLY A 334 -3.42 22.58 10.93
C GLY A 334 -4.00 22.09 9.61
N ILE A 335 -5.18 22.59 9.22
CA ILE A 335 -5.84 22.21 7.96
C ILE A 335 -5.06 22.75 6.76
N GLY A 336 -4.74 21.87 5.83
CA GLY A 336 -4.00 22.16 4.60
C GLY A 336 -4.86 22.02 3.34
N ALA A 337 -4.20 21.71 2.22
CA ALA A 337 -4.84 21.59 0.91
C ALA A 337 -5.77 20.38 0.86
N SER A 338 -6.89 20.52 0.13
CA SER A 338 -7.84 19.44 -0.12
C SER A 338 -7.92 19.12 -1.61
N ASP A 339 -8.09 17.83 -1.92
CA ASP A 339 -8.44 17.35 -3.25
C ASP A 339 -9.72 16.51 -3.18
N GLU A 340 -10.60 16.67 -4.17
CA GLU A 340 -11.87 15.96 -4.26
C GLU A 340 -11.94 15.14 -5.55
N VAL A 341 -12.51 13.94 -5.46
CA VAL A 341 -12.91 13.13 -6.62
C VAL A 341 -14.40 12.81 -6.49
N PRO A 342 -15.27 13.46 -7.30
CA PRO A 342 -16.68 13.11 -7.37
C PRO A 342 -16.85 11.76 -8.09
N GLY A 343 -17.91 11.04 -7.75
CA GLY A 343 -18.38 9.81 -8.39
C GLY A 343 -19.53 10.08 -9.35
N SER A 344 -19.72 9.21 -10.35
CA SER A 344 -20.79 9.34 -11.34
C SER A 344 -22.19 9.03 -10.79
N ASP A 345 -22.27 8.31 -9.67
CA ASP A 345 -23.50 7.83 -9.02
C ASP A 345 -23.90 8.65 -7.78
N GLY A 346 -23.26 9.80 -7.58
CA GLY A 346 -23.46 10.67 -6.42
C GLY A 346 -22.58 10.30 -5.23
N ALA A 347 -21.71 9.30 -5.34
CA ALA A 347 -20.61 9.13 -4.40
C ALA A 347 -19.61 10.30 -4.52
N SER A 348 -18.81 10.54 -3.49
CA SER A 348 -17.64 11.42 -3.58
C SER A 348 -16.59 11.01 -2.57
N SER A 349 -15.35 11.43 -2.83
CA SER A 349 -14.25 11.35 -1.88
C SER A 349 -13.49 12.66 -1.84
N SER A 350 -12.94 13.00 -0.67
CA SER A 350 -11.96 14.07 -0.55
C SER A 350 -10.83 13.68 0.39
N MET A 351 -9.64 14.21 0.12
CA MET A 351 -8.46 14.05 0.96
C MET A 351 -7.99 15.43 1.41
N ILE A 352 -8.22 15.74 2.68
CA ILE A 352 -7.84 17.01 3.31
C ILE A 352 -6.51 16.79 4.01
N ASN A 353 -5.46 17.42 3.49
CA ASN A 353 -4.13 17.35 4.10
C ASN A 353 -4.11 18.12 5.42
N PHE A 354 -3.37 17.65 6.42
CA PHE A 354 -3.26 18.34 7.70
C PHE A 354 -1.94 18.05 8.42
N THR A 355 -1.54 18.98 9.27
CA THR A 355 -0.56 18.75 10.35
C THR A 355 -1.28 18.71 11.68
N CYS A 356 -0.66 18.09 12.69
CA CYS A 356 -1.23 18.04 14.04
C CYS A 356 -0.14 18.27 15.08
N LYS A 357 -0.54 18.82 16.22
CA LYS A 357 0.28 18.94 17.42
C LYS A 357 -0.61 18.89 18.65
N THR A 358 -0.01 18.71 19.80
CA THR A 358 -0.72 18.82 21.07
C THR A 358 -1.35 20.21 21.22
N ALA A 359 -2.62 20.24 21.63
CA ALA A 359 -3.33 21.48 21.86
C ALA A 359 -2.76 22.21 23.09
N GLU A 360 -2.79 23.54 23.06
CA GLU A 360 -2.34 24.36 24.18
C GLU A 360 -3.11 24.03 25.47
N GLY A 361 -2.38 23.92 26.59
CA GLY A 361 -2.95 23.60 27.90
C GLY A 361 -3.34 22.13 28.10
N PHE A 362 -2.94 21.23 27.19
CA PHE A 362 -3.00 19.79 27.42
C PHE A 362 -1.59 19.26 27.72
N ASP A 363 -1.45 18.49 28.80
CA ASP A 363 -0.16 18.10 29.38
C ASP A 363 0.02 16.59 29.56
N LYS A 364 -1.03 15.78 29.36
CA LYS A 364 -0.92 14.30 29.46
C LYS A 364 -0.02 13.71 28.37
N PHE A 365 0.10 14.39 27.24
CA PHE A 365 0.99 14.07 26.13
C PHE A 365 1.36 15.38 25.44
N VAL A 366 2.63 15.61 25.17
CA VAL A 366 3.12 16.78 24.43
C VAL A 366 3.97 16.31 23.25
N GLY A 367 3.34 16.23 22.08
CA GLY A 367 3.98 15.86 20.82
C GLY A 367 3.49 16.60 19.59
N GLU A 368 4.15 16.31 18.46
CA GLU A 368 3.86 16.84 17.13
C GLU A 368 3.77 15.70 16.11
N GLY A 369 2.94 15.90 15.09
CA GLY A 369 2.82 14.99 13.95
C GLY A 369 4.11 14.89 13.14
N VAL A 370 4.50 13.66 12.80
CA VAL A 370 5.79 13.38 12.12
C VAL A 370 5.85 13.79 10.64
N ASP A 371 4.69 14.08 10.02
CA ASP A 371 4.58 14.48 8.62
C ASP A 371 3.26 15.24 8.39
N ASN A 372 2.96 15.54 7.13
CA ASN A 372 1.64 15.92 6.66
C ASN A 372 0.80 14.65 6.39
N PHE A 373 -0.40 14.61 6.96
CA PHE A 373 -1.32 13.48 6.88
C PHE A 373 -2.55 13.85 6.07
N ALA A 374 -3.43 12.88 5.82
CA ALA A 374 -4.69 13.13 5.13
C ALA A 374 -5.88 12.63 5.96
N ASP A 375 -6.86 13.50 6.16
CA ASP A 375 -8.23 13.13 6.51
C ASP A 375 -8.95 12.75 5.22
N THR A 376 -9.39 11.50 5.12
CA THR A 376 -10.13 11.03 3.95
C THR A 376 -11.61 11.02 4.27
N ARG A 377 -12.39 11.79 3.52
CA ARG A 377 -13.83 11.80 3.60
C ARG A 377 -14.44 11.06 2.42
N MET A 378 -15.50 10.30 2.68
CA MET A 378 -16.25 9.61 1.63
C MET A 378 -17.74 9.80 1.87
N GLN A 379 -18.47 10.11 0.82
CA GLN A 379 -19.93 10.20 0.83
C GLN A 379 -20.44 9.15 -0.15
N PHE A 380 -21.21 8.18 0.34
CA PHE A 380 -21.87 7.19 -0.53
C PHE A 380 -23.36 7.52 -0.65
N LYS A 381 -23.96 7.16 -1.78
CA LYS A 381 -25.39 7.42 -2.01
C LYS A 381 -26.25 6.79 -0.92
N GLY A 382 -27.07 7.61 -0.26
CA GLY A 382 -28.00 7.17 0.79
C GLY A 382 -27.34 6.84 2.13
N GLN A 383 -26.05 7.12 2.30
CA GLN A 383 -25.34 6.93 3.56
C GLN A 383 -24.89 8.30 4.12
N VAL A 384 -24.46 8.35 5.37
CA VAL A 384 -23.85 9.55 5.95
C VAL A 384 -22.40 9.68 5.50
N GLN A 385 -21.84 10.90 5.49
CA GLN A 385 -20.42 11.09 5.18
C GLN A 385 -19.55 10.42 6.23
N THR A 386 -18.56 9.63 5.81
CA THR A 386 -17.51 9.09 6.66
C THR A 386 -16.28 9.97 6.60
N LEU A 387 -15.47 9.92 7.65
CA LEU A 387 -14.14 10.51 7.71
C LEU A 387 -13.15 9.53 8.35
N SER A 388 -11.89 9.62 7.96
CA SER A 388 -10.82 8.77 8.47
C SER A 388 -9.46 9.46 8.34
N ALA A 389 -8.93 9.91 9.47
CA ALA A 389 -7.62 10.53 9.57
C ALA A 389 -6.61 9.55 10.18
N ARG A 390 -5.46 9.36 9.53
CA ARG A 390 -4.39 8.46 10.00
C ARG A 390 -3.10 9.24 10.18
N TYR A 391 -2.56 9.24 11.38
CA TYR A 391 -1.39 10.05 11.72
C TYR A 391 -0.54 9.41 12.81
N ILE A 392 0.73 9.78 12.84
CA ILE A 392 1.69 9.39 13.87
C ILE A 392 2.21 10.66 14.53
N MET A 393 2.23 10.67 15.85
CA MET A 393 2.81 11.76 16.63
C MET A 393 3.92 11.22 17.52
N VAL A 394 4.99 12.00 17.64
CA VAL A 394 6.11 11.74 18.55
C VAL A 394 6.14 12.87 19.56
N GLY A 395 6.35 12.53 20.83
CA GLY A 395 6.35 13.50 21.92
C GLY A 395 6.80 12.87 23.23
N GLU A 396 6.42 13.53 24.32
CA GLU A 396 6.65 13.09 25.69
C GLU A 396 5.30 12.87 26.39
N ASP A 397 5.25 11.92 27.31
CA ASP A 397 4.13 11.79 28.25
C ASP A 397 4.22 12.80 29.41
N ALA A 398 3.32 12.67 30.39
CA ALA A 398 3.28 13.56 31.55
C ALA A 398 4.51 13.45 32.48
N ASP A 399 5.22 12.33 32.43
CA ASP A 399 6.41 12.06 33.22
C ASP A 399 7.70 12.50 32.49
N GLY A 400 7.57 12.88 31.22
CA GLY A 400 8.65 13.34 30.34
C GLY A 400 9.31 12.20 29.56
N ASP A 401 8.71 11.01 29.55
CA ASP A 401 9.22 9.87 28.79
C ASP A 401 8.81 9.98 27.33
N GLU A 402 9.79 9.79 26.43
CA GLU A 402 9.57 9.84 24.99
C GLU A 402 8.63 8.71 24.56
N CYS A 403 7.60 9.05 23.80
CA CYS A 403 6.67 8.09 23.25
C CYS A 403 6.13 8.50 21.87
N THR A 404 5.67 7.49 21.15
CA THR A 404 5.05 7.58 19.84
C THR A 404 3.64 7.03 19.91
N ILE A 405 2.71 7.72 19.26
CA ILE A 405 1.33 7.27 19.09
C ILE A 405 0.98 7.22 17.60
N TYR A 406 0.35 6.13 17.18
CA TYR A 406 -0.41 6.05 15.94
C TYR A 406 -1.88 6.25 16.25
N VAL A 407 -2.55 7.10 15.49
CA VAL A 407 -3.99 7.31 15.57
C VAL A 407 -4.61 7.04 14.21
N GLU A 408 -5.64 6.20 14.21
CA GLU A 408 -6.61 6.05 13.11
C GLU A 408 -7.98 6.50 13.60
N ASN A 409 -8.38 7.70 13.21
CA ASN A 409 -9.62 8.31 13.66
C ASN A 409 -10.73 8.10 12.64
N ASN A 410 -11.44 6.96 12.73
CA ASN A 410 -12.57 6.64 11.87
C ASN A 410 -13.86 7.22 12.44
N GLY A 411 -14.72 7.81 11.61
CA GLY A 411 -15.99 8.32 12.08
C GLY A 411 -16.91 8.83 10.99
N ILE A 412 -17.86 9.66 11.40
CA ILE A 412 -18.91 10.22 10.56
C ILE A 412 -19.04 11.72 10.77
N ASP A 413 -19.61 12.40 9.78
CA ASP A 413 -20.07 13.78 9.88
C ASP A 413 -21.58 13.82 9.64
N ASP A 414 -22.36 13.86 10.73
CA ASP A 414 -23.83 13.81 10.72
C ASP A 414 -24.42 14.97 11.54
N ASN A 415 -24.23 16.20 11.04
CA ASN A 415 -24.47 17.42 11.83
C ASN A 415 -23.49 17.58 13.01
N GLY A 416 -22.29 17.03 12.85
CA GLY A 416 -21.24 17.01 13.86
C GLY A 416 -20.27 15.86 13.59
N MET A 417 -18.98 16.11 13.74
CA MET A 417 -17.97 15.07 13.60
C MET A 417 -17.86 14.28 14.91
N VAL A 418 -18.11 12.98 14.80
CA VAL A 418 -17.97 12.01 15.88
C VAL A 418 -17.15 10.84 15.37
N THR A 419 -16.22 10.34 16.19
CA THR A 419 -15.28 9.32 15.77
C THR A 419 -15.07 8.24 16.82
N GLU A 420 -14.56 7.08 16.37
CA GLU A 420 -14.11 5.97 17.19
C GLU A 420 -12.65 5.71 16.83
N PRO A 421 -11.69 6.33 17.54
CA PRO A 421 -10.29 6.21 17.20
C PRO A 421 -9.74 4.83 17.58
N THR A 422 -8.84 4.31 16.76
CA THR A 422 -7.88 3.29 17.15
C THR A 422 -6.56 3.97 17.48
N ILE A 423 -6.00 3.70 18.66
CA ILE A 423 -4.73 4.27 19.10
C ILE A 423 -3.77 3.13 19.39
N ILE A 424 -2.55 3.22 18.89
CA ILE A 424 -1.45 2.28 19.13
C ILE A 424 -0.26 3.07 19.66
N THR A 425 0.46 2.58 20.66
CA THR A 425 1.55 3.33 21.30
C THR A 425 2.69 2.45 21.77
N ASP A 426 3.92 2.95 21.66
CA ASP A 426 5.10 2.31 22.23
C ASP A 426 5.29 2.61 23.73
N ASN A 427 4.43 3.45 24.34
CA ASN A 427 4.45 3.73 25.77
C ASN A 427 3.79 2.57 26.54
N PRO A 428 4.55 1.81 27.35
CA PRO A 428 4.01 0.66 28.09
C PRO A 428 2.92 1.05 29.08
N ASP A 429 2.98 2.25 29.68
CA ASP A 429 2.01 2.74 30.66
C ASP A 429 0.65 3.04 30.02
N TRP A 430 0.63 3.17 28.69
CA TRP A 430 -0.57 3.45 27.89
C TRP A 430 -1.01 2.25 27.06
N ALA A 431 -0.38 1.08 27.22
CA ALA A 431 -0.72 -0.14 26.49
C ALA A 431 -2.22 -0.50 26.58
N TRP A 432 -2.86 -0.20 27.71
CA TRP A 432 -4.29 -0.43 27.92
C TRP A 432 -5.18 0.35 26.94
N ILE A 433 -4.74 1.53 26.46
CA ILE A 433 -5.49 2.39 25.53
C ILE A 433 -5.78 1.64 24.22
N GLU A 434 -4.89 0.75 23.78
CA GLU A 434 -5.02 0.02 22.50
C GLU A 434 -6.25 -0.88 22.43
N THR A 435 -6.85 -1.20 23.58
CA THR A 435 -8.06 -2.02 23.70
C THR A 435 -9.22 -1.30 24.38
N ALA A 436 -9.01 -0.06 24.81
CA ALA A 436 -10.00 0.71 25.54
C ALA A 436 -11.20 1.08 24.64
N PRO A 437 -12.41 1.26 25.21
CA PRO A 437 -13.47 1.97 24.51
C PRO A 437 -13.02 3.42 24.31
N LEU A 438 -12.95 3.86 23.05
CA LEU A 438 -12.52 5.20 22.69
C LEU A 438 -13.61 5.93 21.93
N HIS A 439 -13.61 7.25 22.07
CA HIS A 439 -14.53 8.14 21.36
C HIS A 439 -13.81 9.45 21.05
N GLY A 440 -14.11 10.04 19.90
CA GLY A 440 -13.54 11.31 19.50
C GLY A 440 -14.60 12.34 19.16
N THR A 441 -14.33 13.57 19.57
CA THR A 441 -15.17 14.74 19.27
C THR A 441 -14.30 15.87 18.76
N VAL A 442 -14.94 16.87 18.15
CA VAL A 442 -14.25 18.06 17.67
C VAL A 442 -14.77 19.32 18.36
N SER A 443 -13.89 20.29 18.53
CA SER A 443 -14.28 21.65 18.89
C SER A 443 -13.61 22.66 17.96
N TRP A 444 -14.24 23.84 17.84
CA TRP A 444 -13.77 24.92 17.00
C TRP A 444 -13.40 26.13 17.86
N GLY A 445 -12.12 26.49 17.84
CA GLY A 445 -11.60 27.75 18.36
C GLY A 445 -10.91 28.54 17.24
N ALA A 446 -9.69 29.00 17.49
CA ALA A 446 -8.83 29.56 16.44
C ALA A 446 -8.39 28.52 15.40
N SER A 447 -8.42 27.24 15.76
CA SER A 447 -8.19 26.09 14.88
C SER A 447 -9.11 24.93 15.25
N LEU A 448 -9.23 23.94 14.36
CA LEU A 448 -9.90 22.68 14.65
C LEU A 448 -9.13 21.94 15.76
N THR A 449 -9.84 21.53 16.81
CA THR A 449 -9.28 20.71 17.90
C THR A 449 -9.99 19.36 17.92
N ILE A 450 -9.23 18.27 17.95
CA ILE A 450 -9.73 16.92 18.15
C ILE A 450 -9.51 16.54 19.61
N HIS A 451 -10.55 16.01 20.23
CA HIS A 451 -10.53 15.48 21.58
C HIS A 451 -10.72 13.97 21.51
N MET A 452 -9.94 13.21 22.26
CA MET A 452 -10.08 11.77 22.37
C MET A 452 -10.34 11.38 23.81
N TRP A 453 -11.33 10.54 23.99
CA TRP A 453 -11.93 10.23 25.26
C TRP A 453 -11.96 8.72 25.46
N SER A 454 -11.92 8.30 26.71
CA SER A 454 -12.31 6.95 27.14
C SER A 454 -13.34 7.02 28.27
N THR A 455 -13.89 5.86 28.61
CA THR A 455 -14.74 5.71 29.78
C THR A 455 -13.91 5.81 31.06
N LYS A 456 -14.49 6.34 32.13
CA LYS A 456 -13.84 6.38 33.44
C LYS A 456 -13.39 5.00 33.94
N GLU A 457 -14.21 3.97 33.73
CA GLU A 457 -13.90 2.59 34.14
C GLU A 457 -12.63 2.07 33.46
N ALA A 458 -12.52 2.20 32.14
CA ALA A 458 -11.33 1.78 31.41
C ALA A 458 -10.09 2.58 31.80
N TYR A 459 -10.22 3.89 32.02
CA TYR A 459 -9.12 4.74 32.47
C TYR A 459 -8.62 4.32 33.86
N ASP A 460 -9.52 4.19 34.84
CA ASP A 460 -9.17 3.81 36.21
C ASP A 460 -8.54 2.40 36.24
N ALA A 461 -9.06 1.45 35.45
CA ALA A 461 -8.46 0.12 35.31
C ALA A 461 -7.05 0.19 34.71
N GLY A 462 -6.86 0.96 33.63
CA GLY A 462 -5.55 1.14 33.00
C GLY A 462 -4.53 1.83 33.90
N GLN A 463 -4.94 2.82 34.70
CA GLN A 463 -4.04 3.45 35.68
C GLN A 463 -3.63 2.51 36.82
N ALA A 464 -4.42 1.49 37.14
CA ALA A 464 -4.08 0.50 38.16
C ALA A 464 -3.07 -0.56 37.69
N GLU A 465 -2.85 -0.66 36.37
CA GLU A 465 -1.87 -1.57 35.75
C GLU A 465 -0.49 -0.93 35.53
N LYS A 466 -0.40 0.41 35.64
CA LYS A 466 0.85 1.16 35.74
C LYS A 466 1.50 0.94 37.11
#